data_AF-A0A356WA23-F1
#
_entry.id   AF-A0A356WA23-F1
#
_cell.length_a   1.000
_cell.length_b   1.000
_cell.length_c   1.000
_cell.angle_alpha   90.00
_cell.angle_beta   90.00
_cell.angle_gamma   90.00
#
_symmetry.space_group_name_H-M   'P 1'
#
loop_
_entity.id
_entity.type
_entity.pdbx_description
1 polymer ?
#
loop_
_entity_poly.entity_id
_entity_poly.type
_entity_poly.pdbx_seq_one_letter_code
_entity_poly.pdbx_strand_id
1 'polypeptide(L)'
;GRAMSVELCADSGAQLFIPRGFAHGFCTLEDDTEVVYKTDAYYAPSHDYGIAHDDPAIAIDWPVPPHARILSDKDRALPSLADYLKLESIHEEER
;
A
#
# COMPACT_ATOMS: atom_id res chain seq x y z
N GLY A 1 -8.76 0.14 10.32
CA GLY A 1 -7.62 -0.80 10.26
C GLY A 1 -6.59 -0.45 11.31
N ARG A 2 -5.42 -1.09 11.29
CA ARG A 2 -4.22 -0.64 12.04
C ARG A 2 -3.06 -0.58 11.05
N ALA A 3 -2.21 0.42 11.17
CA ALA A 3 -1.02 0.57 10.34
C ALA A 3 0.22 0.72 11.22
N MET A 4 1.38 0.38 10.65
CA MET A 4 2.69 0.74 11.17
C MET A 4 3.55 1.25 10.02
N SER A 5 4.49 2.13 10.32
CA SER A 5 5.47 2.64 9.37
C SER A 5 6.88 2.45 9.91
N VAL A 6 7.83 2.39 8.98
CA VAL A 6 9.27 2.42 9.26
C VAL A 6 9.90 3.24 8.15
N GLU A 7 10.88 4.07 8.52
CA GLU A 7 11.69 4.80 7.55
C GLU A 7 12.82 3.88 7.06
N LEU A 8 12.99 3.79 5.74
CA LEU A 8 14.06 3.02 5.12
C LEU A 8 14.98 3.97 4.37
N CYS A 9 16.28 3.74 4.50
CA CYS A 9 17.33 4.49 3.84
C CYS A 9 18.36 3.52 3.25
N ALA A 10 18.85 3.83 2.04
CA ALA A 10 19.84 3.03 1.33
C ALA A 10 21.10 2.76 2.17
N ASP A 11 21.57 3.75 2.92
CA ASP A 11 22.79 3.67 3.74
C ASP A 11 22.68 2.65 4.88
N SER A 12 21.47 2.43 5.40
CA SER A 12 21.24 1.49 6.50
C SER A 12 21.29 0.03 6.06
N GLY A 13 21.01 -0.24 4.78
CA GLY A 13 20.77 -1.59 4.26
C GLY A 13 19.58 -2.32 4.90
N ALA A 14 18.74 -1.62 5.68
CA ALA A 14 17.57 -2.20 6.30
C ALA A 14 16.54 -2.63 5.25
N GLN A 15 15.89 -3.76 5.50
CA GLN A 15 14.85 -4.30 4.63
C GLN A 15 13.60 -4.60 5.45
N LEU A 16 12.44 -4.36 4.85
CA LEU A 16 11.15 -4.69 5.44
C LEU A 16 10.55 -5.89 4.73
N PHE A 17 10.24 -6.94 5.49
CA PHE A 17 9.48 -8.07 5.00
C PHE A 17 7.98 -7.86 5.24
N ILE A 18 7.19 -7.97 4.17
CA ILE A 18 5.73 -7.88 4.22
C ILE A 18 5.16 -9.29 4.06
N PRO A 19 4.52 -9.87 5.09
CA PRO A 19 3.86 -11.17 4.95
C PRO A 19 2.65 -11.08 4.01
N ARG A 20 2.28 -12.21 3.39
CA ARG A 20 1.05 -12.32 2.59
C ARG A 20 -0.17 -11.95 3.43
N GLY A 21 -1.13 -11.26 2.82
CA GLY A 21 -2.35 -10.78 3.48
C GLY A 21 -2.22 -9.40 4.15
N PHE A 22 -1.05 -8.76 4.10
CA PHE A 22 -0.87 -7.38 4.49
C PHE A 22 -0.87 -6.47 3.26
N ALA A 23 -1.62 -5.36 3.33
CA ALA A 23 -1.45 -4.26 2.41
C ALA A 23 -0.12 -3.53 2.71
N HIS A 24 0.56 -3.05 1.68
CA HIS A 24 1.76 -2.23 1.83
C HIS A 24 1.71 -1.01 0.90
N GLY A 25 2.36 0.06 1.31
CA GLY A 25 2.55 1.28 0.54
C GLY A 25 3.79 2.01 1.04
N PHE A 26 4.34 2.90 0.23
CA PHE A 26 5.52 3.69 0.60
C PHE A 26 5.39 5.11 0.08
N CYS A 27 6.10 6.03 0.73
CA CYS A 27 6.28 7.42 0.32
C CYS A 27 7.77 7.66 0.20
N THR A 28 8.23 8.06 -0.98
CA THR A 28 9.61 8.53 -1.15
C THR A 28 9.77 9.88 -0.46
N LEU A 29 10.86 10.06 0.29
CA LEU A 29 11.13 11.29 1.06
C LEU A 29 12.10 12.22 0.33
N GLU A 30 12.86 11.69 -0.63
CA GLU A 30 13.87 12.39 -1.40
C GLU A 30 13.64 12.14 -2.89
N ASP A 31 14.08 13.08 -3.72
CA ASP A 31 14.10 12.90 -5.17
C ASP A 31 15.01 11.72 -5.55
N ASP A 32 14.78 11.15 -6.74
CA ASP A 32 15.58 10.05 -7.28
C ASP A 32 15.69 8.81 -6.36
N THR A 33 14.70 8.60 -5.48
CA THR A 33 14.61 7.40 -4.63
C THR A 33 14.29 6.15 -5.46
N GLU A 34 15.11 5.11 -5.33
CA GLU A 34 14.85 3.78 -5.91
C GLU A 34 14.32 2.80 -4.84
N VAL A 35 13.24 2.09 -5.17
CA VAL A 35 12.69 1.03 -4.33
C VAL A 35 12.80 -0.30 -5.08
N VAL A 36 13.55 -1.24 -4.51
CA VAL A 36 13.72 -2.59 -5.06
C VAL A 36 13.18 -3.60 -4.07
N TYR A 37 12.34 -4.51 -4.53
CA TYR A 37 11.77 -5.56 -3.70
C TYR A 37 11.76 -6.91 -4.42
N LYS A 38 11.84 -7.97 -3.62
CA LYS A 38 11.73 -9.35 -4.10
C LYS A 38 10.29 -9.80 -3.93
N THR A 39 9.75 -10.46 -4.95
CA THR A 39 8.45 -11.11 -4.88
C THR A 39 8.65 -12.62 -4.83
N ASP A 40 7.71 -13.30 -4.17
CA ASP A 40 7.65 -14.76 -4.09
C ASP A 40 6.74 -15.39 -5.16
N ALA A 41 6.11 -14.53 -5.99
CA ALA A 41 5.26 -14.90 -7.12
C ALA A 41 5.47 -13.94 -8.31
N TYR A 42 5.05 -14.38 -9.49
CA TYR A 42 5.02 -13.54 -10.69
C TYR A 42 3.88 -12.51 -10.61
N TYR A 43 4.07 -11.40 -11.33
CA TYR A 43 3.06 -10.36 -11.41
C TYR A 43 1.77 -10.88 -12.05
N ALA A 44 0.64 -10.68 -11.37
CA ALA A 44 -0.68 -11.07 -11.83
C ALA A 44 -1.66 -9.90 -11.58
N PRO A 45 -1.82 -8.96 -12.53
CA PRO A 45 -2.61 -7.74 -12.33
C PRO A 45 -4.07 -7.98 -11.91
N SER A 46 -4.67 -9.11 -12.30
CA SER A 46 -6.03 -9.49 -11.88
C SER A 46 -6.16 -9.84 -10.39
N HIS A 47 -5.03 -10.02 -9.69
CA HIS A 47 -4.96 -10.29 -8.25
C HIS A 47 -4.37 -9.11 -7.47
N ASP A 48 -4.17 -7.98 -8.15
CA ASP A 48 -3.61 -6.76 -7.58
C ASP A 48 -4.76 -5.86 -7.11
N TYR A 49 -4.93 -5.78 -5.79
CA TYR A 49 -5.95 -5.00 -5.12
C TYR A 49 -5.30 -4.03 -4.13
N GLY A 50 -6.02 -2.98 -3.77
CA GLY A 50 -5.54 -1.99 -2.82
C GLY A 50 -6.68 -1.28 -2.10
N ILE A 51 -6.28 -0.42 -1.16
CA ILE A 51 -7.18 0.42 -0.37
C ILE A 51 -6.70 1.86 -0.55
N ALA A 52 -7.63 2.81 -0.52
CA ALA A 52 -7.33 4.24 -0.58
C ALA A 52 -6.27 4.61 0.47
N HIS A 53 -5.18 5.24 0.01
CA HIS A 53 -4.04 5.60 0.85
C HIS A 53 -4.41 6.56 2.00
N ASP A 54 -5.44 7.37 1.80
CA ASP A 54 -5.96 8.40 2.71
C ASP A 54 -7.26 7.98 3.40
N ASP A 55 -7.58 6.68 3.42
CA ASP A 55 -8.75 6.16 4.10
C ASP A 55 -8.76 6.57 5.59
N PRO A 56 -9.78 7.30 6.07
CA PRO A 56 -9.81 7.83 7.43
C PRO A 56 -9.98 6.74 8.50
N ALA A 57 -10.40 5.53 8.14
CA ALA A 57 -10.48 4.40 9.06
C ALA A 57 -9.13 3.69 9.25
N ILE A 58 -8.16 3.91 8.36
CA ILE A 58 -6.76 3.50 8.56
C ILE A 58 -5.95 4.67 9.16
N ALA A 59 -6.19 5.90 8.68
CA ALA A 59 -5.57 7.14 9.15
C ALA A 59 -4.03 7.07 9.19
N ILE A 60 -3.42 6.68 8.07
CA ILE A 60 -1.95 6.66 7.94
C ILE A 60 -1.43 8.11 7.99
N ASP A 61 -0.50 8.36 8.92
CA ASP A 61 0.21 9.64 9.03
C ASP A 61 1.33 9.73 8.00
N TRP A 62 0.97 10.04 6.75
CA TRP A 62 1.94 10.18 5.67
C TRP A 62 2.84 11.40 5.92
N PRO A 63 4.18 11.27 5.80
CA PRO A 63 5.15 12.32 6.13
C PRO A 63 5.20 13.47 5.11
N VAL A 64 4.22 13.54 4.21
CA VAL A 64 4.08 14.58 3.19
C VAL A 64 2.64 15.10 3.15
N PRO A 65 2.45 16.41 2.91
CA PRO A 65 1.13 16.99 2.88
C PRO A 65 0.32 16.46 1.68
N PRO A 66 -1.03 16.40 1.76
CA PRO A 66 -1.86 15.83 0.71
C PRO A 66 -1.61 16.38 -0.70
N HIS A 67 -1.32 17.68 -0.83
CA HIS A 67 -1.07 18.33 -2.12
C HIS A 67 0.28 17.95 -2.76
N ALA A 68 1.23 17.42 -1.99
CA ALA A 68 2.53 16.97 -2.49
C ALA A 68 2.53 15.47 -2.86
N ARG A 69 1.44 14.75 -2.60
CA ARG A 69 1.33 13.32 -2.92
C ARG A 69 1.09 13.13 -4.41
N ILE A 70 2.10 12.56 -5.07
CA ILE A 70 1.99 12.15 -6.47
C ILE A 70 1.51 10.69 -6.47
N LEU A 71 0.30 10.49 -6.99
CA LEU A 71 -0.35 9.17 -7.05
C LEU A 71 -0.65 8.82 -8.50
N SER A 72 -0.54 7.52 -8.81
CA SER A 72 -1.01 6.96 -10.07
C SER A 72 -2.53 7.04 -10.18
N ASP A 73 -3.07 6.95 -11.40
CA ASP A 73 -4.52 6.88 -11.60
C ASP A 73 -5.13 5.65 -10.93
N LYS A 74 -4.38 4.54 -10.88
CA LYS A 74 -4.78 3.31 -10.19
C LYS A 74 -4.98 3.57 -8.69
N ASP A 75 -4.01 4.21 -8.03
CA ASP A 75 -4.07 4.44 -6.57
C ASP A 75 -5.15 5.45 -6.20
N ARG A 76 -5.41 6.44 -7.07
CA ARG A 76 -6.51 7.40 -6.91
C ARG A 76 -7.89 6.75 -6.99
N ALA A 77 -8.00 5.62 -7.68
CA ALA A 77 -9.25 4.89 -7.88
C ALA A 77 -9.47 3.76 -6.85
N LEU A 78 -8.56 3.55 -5.90
CA LEU A 78 -8.70 2.50 -4.91
C LEU A 78 -9.87 2.77 -3.96
N PRO A 79 -10.61 1.72 -3.56
CA PRO A 79 -11.78 1.85 -2.69
C PRO A 79 -11.40 2.20 -1.25
N SER A 80 -12.39 2.67 -0.48
CA SER A 80 -12.26 2.76 0.99
C SER A 80 -12.04 1.37 1.61
N LEU A 81 -11.49 1.32 2.82
CA LEU A 81 -11.35 0.07 3.58
C LEU A 81 -12.71 -0.61 3.76
N ALA A 82 -13.77 0.18 4.01
CA ALA A 82 -15.11 -0.35 4.20
C ALA A 82 -15.66 -1.02 2.93
N ASP A 83 -15.39 -0.45 1.77
CA ASP A 83 -15.84 -1.02 0.49
C ASP A 83 -14.97 -2.20 0.07
N TYR A 84 -13.66 -2.15 0.32
CA TYR A 84 -12.76 -3.30 0.15
C TYR A 84 -13.26 -4.53 0.91
N LEU A 85 -13.62 -4.37 2.19
CA LEU A 85 -14.09 -5.48 3.03
C LEU A 85 -15.43 -6.07 2.56
N LYS A 86 -16.30 -5.26 1.93
CA LYS A 86 -17.54 -5.78 1.33
C LYS A 86 -17.23 -6.65 0.11
N LEU A 87 -16.25 -6.28 -0.70
CA LEU A 87 -15.83 -7.06 -1.87
C LEU A 87 -15.23 -8.42 -1.46
N GLU A 88 -14.36 -8.43 -0.45
CA GLU A 88 -13.79 -9.67 0.09
C GLU A 88 -14.87 -10.61 0.64
N SER A 89 -15.86 -10.08 1.37
CA SER A 89 -16.96 -10.88 1.90
C SER A 89 -17.79 -11.57 0.81
N ILE A 90 -17.91 -10.96 -0.38
CA ILE A 90 -18.60 -11.56 -1.52
C ILE A 90 -17.74 -12.69 -2.12
N HIS A 91 -16.44 -12.47 -2.29
CA HIS A 91 -15.54 -13.48 -2.84
C HIS A 91 -15.33 -14.70 -1.92
N GLU A 92 -15.39 -14.52 -0.59
CA GLU A 92 -15.34 -15.65 0.35
C GLU A 92 -16.61 -16.50 0.34
N GLU A 93 -17.78 -15.91 0.09
CA GLU A 93 -19.05 -16.66 -0.02
C GLU A 93 -19.14 -17.49 -1.31
N GLU A 94 -18.40 -17.11 -2.36
CA GLU A 94 -18.37 -17.81 -3.66
C GLU A 94 -17.28 -18.91 -3.75
N ARG A 95 -16.46 -19.10 -2.71
CA ARG A 95 -15.31 -20.03 -2.71
C ARG A 95 -15.49 -21.22 -1.78
#